data_AF-A0A2V2S998-F1
#
_entry.id   AF-A0A2V2S998-F1
#
_cell.length_a   1.000
_cell.length_b   1.000
_cell.length_c   1.000
_cell.angle_alpha   90.00
_cell.angle_beta   90.00
_cell.angle_gamma   90.00
#
_symmetry.space_group_name_H-M   'P 1'
#
loop_
_entity.id
_entity.type
_entity.pdbx_description
1 polymer ?
#
loop_
_entity_poly.entity_id
_entity_poly.type
_entity_poly.pdbx_seq_one_letter_code
_entity_poly.pdbx_strand_id
1 'polypeptide(L)'
;MTIARTFRDLIVYKQARAAAGKIFQISKTFPPEEKYSLTDQIRRSSRAAFVNKLDEALEETTETQAWLDYALDCCYISQEQFKSLDAEYQGIGGRLTRMMQTADDWCKLPPNAQNFIPSRESTPQTPKPTANTHLTSRTKAVTSPRQAPS
;
A
#
# COMPACT_ATOMS: atom_id res chain seq x y z
N MET A 1 9.27 23.67 -29.37
CA MET A 1 8.44 22.98 -28.35
C MET A 1 8.91 23.43 -26.99
N THR A 2 8.02 23.96 -26.14
CA THR A 2 8.41 24.44 -24.81
C THR A 2 8.37 23.28 -23.82
N ILE A 3 9.54 22.84 -23.35
CA ILE A 3 9.64 21.83 -22.30
C ILE A 3 9.17 22.46 -20.99
N ALA A 4 8.22 21.83 -20.31
CA ALA A 4 7.73 22.29 -19.01
C ALA A 4 8.89 22.32 -18.01
N ARG A 5 9.12 23.46 -17.35
CA ARG A 5 10.20 23.63 -16.36
C ARG A 5 9.82 23.05 -15.00
N THR A 6 8.53 23.05 -14.70
CA THR A 6 7.97 22.44 -13.50
C THR A 6 6.69 21.68 -13.85
N PHE A 7 6.29 20.74 -13.00
CA PHE A 7 5.02 20.03 -13.16
C PHE A 7 3.80 20.97 -13.21
N ARG A 8 3.92 22.19 -12.67
CA ARG A 8 2.84 23.21 -12.65
C ARG A 8 2.56 23.79 -14.03
N ASP A 9 3.51 23.70 -14.95
CA ASP A 9 3.40 24.23 -16.31
C ASP A 9 2.63 23.27 -17.24
N LEU A 10 2.56 21.99 -16.88
CA LEU A 10 1.89 20.94 -17.65
C LEU A 10 0.40 21.26 -17.83
N ILE A 11 -0.07 21.25 -19.08
CA ILE A 11 -1.49 21.47 -19.41
C ILE A 11 -2.36 20.42 -18.69
N VAL A 12 -1.93 19.16 -18.69
CA VAL A 12 -2.62 18.07 -17.98
C VAL A 12 -2.70 18.33 -16.47
N TYR A 13 -1.66 18.89 -15.85
CA TYR A 13 -1.70 19.24 -14.43
C TYR A 13 -2.71 20.37 -14.16
N LYS A 14 -2.72 21.41 -15.01
CA LYS A 14 -3.68 22.52 -14.90
C LYS A 14 -5.12 22.02 -15.03
N GLN A 15 -5.38 21.12 -15.98
CA GLN A 15 -6.68 20.49 -16.18
C GLN A 15 -7.08 19.61 -14.99
N ALA A 16 -6.17 18.74 -14.52
CA ALA A 16 -6.41 17.89 -13.35
C ALA A 16 -6.72 18.73 -12.10
N ARG A 17 -5.99 19.81 -11.87
CA ARG A 17 -6.23 20.73 -10.74
C ARG A 17 -7.56 21.45 -10.85
N ALA A 18 -7.96 21.88 -12.05
CA ALA A 18 -9.28 22.49 -12.28
C ALA A 18 -10.42 21.49 -12.04
N ALA A 19 -10.27 20.24 -12.51
CA ALA A 19 -11.23 19.16 -12.26
C ALA A 19 -11.33 18.83 -10.76
N ALA A 20 -10.20 18.72 -10.05
CA ALA A 20 -10.16 18.53 -8.60
C ALA A 20 -10.88 19.66 -7.86
N GLY A 21 -10.73 20.92 -8.31
CA GLY A 21 -11.47 22.06 -7.78
C GLY A 21 -12.98 21.94 -7.94
N LYS A 22 -13.48 21.45 -9.09
CA LYS A 22 -14.91 21.18 -9.31
C LYS A 22 -15.43 20.09 -8.38
N ILE A 23 -14.70 18.97 -8.29
CA ILE A 23 -15.03 17.85 -7.39
C ILE A 23 -15.09 18.33 -5.93
N PHE A 24 -14.15 19.18 -5.51
CA PHE A 24 -14.15 19.75 -4.16
C PHE A 24 -15.37 20.65 -3.88
N GLN A 25 -15.84 21.44 -4.85
CA GLN A 25 -17.07 22.22 -4.64
C GLN A 25 -18.30 21.33 -4.54
N ILE A 26 -18.37 20.26 -5.36
CA ILE A 26 -19.44 19.27 -5.29
C ILE A 26 -19.41 18.55 -3.94
N SER A 27 -18.24 18.15 -3.43
CA SER A 27 -18.14 17.43 -2.15
C SER A 27 -18.60 18.25 -0.93
N LYS A 28 -18.71 19.58 -1.04
CA LYS A 28 -19.31 20.41 0.03
C LYS A 28 -20.78 20.12 0.28
N THR A 29 -21.51 19.60 -0.71
CA THR A 29 -22.93 19.24 -0.57
C THR A 29 -23.13 17.84 0.03
N PHE A 30 -22.05 17.06 0.20
CA PHE A 30 -22.15 15.71 0.72
C PHE A 30 -22.57 15.72 2.19
N PRO A 31 -23.33 14.70 2.62
CA PRO A 31 -23.66 14.56 4.03
C PRO A 31 -22.38 14.31 4.84
N PRO A 32 -22.37 14.64 6.15
CA PRO A 32 -21.17 14.60 6.98
C PRO A 32 -20.46 13.24 6.93
N GLU A 33 -21.20 12.13 6.97
CA GLU A 33 -20.68 10.75 6.88
C GLU A 33 -19.85 10.49 5.62
N GLU A 34 -20.27 11.02 4.47
CA GLU A 34 -19.59 10.83 3.18
C GLU A 34 -18.39 11.77 3.00
N LYS A 35 -18.39 12.95 3.67
CA LYS A 35 -17.21 13.80 3.74
C LYS A 35 -16.07 13.08 4.46
N TYR A 36 -16.38 12.35 5.54
CA TYR A 36 -15.40 11.53 6.25
C TYR A 36 -14.92 10.35 5.40
N SER A 37 -15.84 9.65 4.74
CA SER A 37 -15.52 8.54 3.82
C SER A 37 -14.56 8.98 2.72
N LEU A 38 -14.82 10.11 2.05
CA LEU A 38 -13.98 10.61 0.96
C LEU A 38 -12.61 11.07 1.46
N THR A 39 -12.55 11.79 2.59
CA THR A 39 -11.28 12.23 3.18
C THR A 39 -10.41 11.04 3.60
N ASP A 40 -11.00 10.01 4.20
CA ASP A 40 -10.27 8.79 4.56
C ASP A 40 -9.83 8.01 3.32
N GLN A 41 -10.66 7.92 2.27
CA GLN A 41 -10.28 7.30 1.00
C GLN A 41 -9.10 8.02 0.34
N ILE A 42 -9.09 9.35 0.32
CA ILE A 42 -7.97 10.15 -0.22
C ILE A 42 -6.71 9.92 0.61
N ARG A 43 -6.82 9.89 1.94
CA ARG A 43 -5.67 9.63 2.83
C ARG A 43 -5.08 8.24 2.58
N ARG A 44 -5.92 7.21 2.55
CA ARG A 44 -5.48 5.82 2.33
C ARG A 44 -4.86 5.64 0.95
N SER A 45 -5.50 6.17 -0.09
CA SER A 45 -4.98 6.05 -1.46
C SER A 45 -3.68 6.84 -1.66
N SER A 46 -3.56 8.06 -1.11
CA SER A 46 -2.32 8.83 -1.16
C SER A 46 -1.17 8.13 -0.43
N ARG A 47 -1.43 7.56 0.76
CA ARG A 47 -0.44 6.80 1.51
C ARG A 47 -0.01 5.55 0.76
N ALA A 48 -0.96 4.80 0.20
CA ALA A 48 -0.67 3.61 -0.59
C ALA A 48 0.18 3.95 -1.82
N ALA A 49 -0.18 5.00 -2.57
CA ALA A 49 0.61 5.45 -3.71
C ALA A 49 2.03 5.88 -3.31
N PHE A 50 2.18 6.59 -2.18
CA PHE A 50 3.48 7.00 -1.66
C PHE A 50 4.34 5.79 -1.29
N VAL A 51 3.80 4.84 -0.53
CA VAL A 51 4.51 3.60 -0.15
C VAL A 51 4.90 2.80 -1.37
N ASN A 52 3.98 2.60 -2.33
CA ASN A 52 4.27 1.85 -3.55
C ASN A 52 5.42 2.48 -4.35
N LYS A 53 5.50 3.81 -4.43
CA LYS A 53 6.59 4.48 -5.14
C LYS A 53 7.94 4.36 -4.43
N LEU A 54 7.93 4.31 -3.10
CA LEU A 54 9.15 4.05 -2.33
C LEU A 54 9.59 2.59 -2.44
N ASP A 55 8.63 1.66 -2.52
CA ASP A 55 8.86 0.24 -2.74
C ASP A 55 9.51 0.00 -4.11
N GLU A 56 8.96 0.58 -5.18
CA GLU A 56 9.58 0.57 -6.51
C GLU A 56 11.03 1.10 -6.47
N ALA A 57 11.29 2.21 -5.76
CA ALA A 57 12.65 2.76 -5.64
C ALA A 57 13.60 1.85 -4.83
N LEU A 58 13.07 1.11 -3.86
CA LEU A 58 13.84 0.16 -3.07
C LEU A 58 14.18 -1.09 -3.89
N GLU A 59 13.26 -1.56 -4.74
CA GLU A 59 13.52 -2.64 -5.69
C GLU A 59 14.65 -2.28 -6.66
N GLU A 60 14.63 -1.08 -7.25
CA GLU A 60 15.70 -0.58 -8.13
C GLU A 60 17.06 -0.47 -7.42
N THR A 61 17.06 -0.07 -6.14
CA THR A 61 18.25 -0.05 -5.27
C THR A 61 18.82 -1.47 -5.10
N THR A 62 17.94 -2.43 -4.81
CA THR A 62 18.31 -3.83 -4.58
C THR A 62 18.85 -4.49 -5.86
N GLU A 63 18.21 -4.20 -7.00
CA GLU A 63 18.68 -4.65 -8.30
C GLU A 63 20.08 -4.11 -8.61
N THR A 64 20.34 -2.83 -8.29
CA THR A 64 21.68 -2.25 -8.47
C THR A 64 22.74 -2.93 -7.60
N GLN A 65 22.41 -3.31 -6.36
CA GLN A 65 23.32 -4.08 -5.51
C GLN A 65 23.63 -5.47 -6.11
N ALA A 66 22.63 -6.15 -6.68
CA ALA A 66 22.86 -7.41 -7.39
C ALA A 66 23.79 -7.22 -8.60
N TRP A 67 23.68 -6.10 -9.33
CA TRP A 67 24.63 -5.77 -10.40
C TRP A 67 26.06 -5.54 -9.89
N LEU A 68 26.22 -5.00 -8.67
CA LEU A 68 27.54 -4.89 -8.04
C LEU A 68 28.12 -6.27 -7.70
N ASP A 69 27.29 -7.22 -7.26
CA ASP A 69 27.72 -8.61 -7.01
C ASP A 69 28.28 -9.23 -8.30
N TYR A 70 27.54 -9.14 -9.42
CA TYR A 70 28.01 -9.63 -10.71
C TYR A 70 29.29 -8.93 -11.18
N ALA A 71 29.39 -7.61 -10.97
CA ALA A 71 30.59 -6.86 -11.33
C ALA A 71 31.82 -7.29 -10.51
N LEU A 72 31.64 -7.63 -9.24
CA LEU A 72 32.69 -8.17 -8.39
C LEU A 72 33.07 -9.59 -8.81
N ASP A 73 32.09 -10.46 -9.06
CA ASP A 73 32.30 -11.85 -9.50
C ASP A 73 33.05 -11.93 -10.83
N CYS A 74 32.76 -11.00 -11.75
CA CYS A 74 33.47 -10.86 -13.01
C CYS A 74 34.81 -10.10 -12.90
N CYS A 75 35.22 -9.71 -11.69
CA CYS A 75 36.44 -8.95 -11.40
C CYS A 75 36.52 -7.60 -12.15
N TYR A 76 35.38 -6.98 -12.47
CA TYR A 76 35.32 -5.65 -13.11
C TYR A 76 35.54 -4.51 -12.11
N ILE A 77 35.27 -4.76 -10.82
CA ILE A 77 35.54 -3.85 -9.72
C ILE A 77 36.34 -4.57 -8.63
N SER A 78 37.11 -3.80 -7.86
CA SER A 78 37.81 -4.34 -6.69
C SER A 78 36.86 -4.58 -5.52
N GLN A 79 37.27 -5.45 -4.59
CA GLN A 79 36.52 -5.68 -3.35
C GLN A 79 36.31 -4.40 -2.53
N GLU A 80 37.25 -3.45 -2.59
CA GLU A 80 37.15 -2.16 -1.91
C GLU A 80 36.11 -1.26 -2.57
N GLN A 81 36.12 -1.17 -3.91
CA GLN A 81 35.12 -0.45 -4.69
C GLN A 81 33.71 -1.01 -4.44
N PHE A 82 33.57 -2.34 -4.47
CA PHE A 82 32.32 -3.01 -4.13
C PHE A 82 31.82 -2.62 -2.74
N LYS A 83 32.66 -2.74 -1.71
CA LYS A 83 32.25 -2.44 -0.32
C LYS A 83 31.81 -0.99 -0.14
N SER A 84 32.50 -0.05 -0.78
CA SER A 84 32.12 1.37 -0.73
C SER A 84 30.74 1.59 -1.34
N LEU A 85 30.53 1.10 -2.56
CA LEU A 85 29.27 1.28 -3.29
C LEU A 85 28.12 0.54 -2.61
N ASP A 86 28.33 -0.70 -2.17
CA ASP A 86 27.33 -1.49 -1.47
C ASP A 86 26.87 -0.80 -0.17
N ALA A 87 27.80 -0.27 0.62
CA ALA A 87 27.46 0.48 1.83
C ALA A 87 26.63 1.75 1.53
N GLU A 88 26.90 2.44 0.42
CA GLU A 88 26.10 3.58 -0.02
C GLU A 88 24.66 3.17 -0.36
N TYR A 89 24.49 2.10 -1.13
CA TYR A 89 23.16 1.58 -1.49
C TYR A 89 22.40 1.01 -0.29
N GLN A 90 23.07 0.34 0.65
CA GLN A 90 22.47 -0.05 1.94
C GLN A 90 21.95 1.18 2.70
N GLY A 91 22.71 2.28 2.70
CA GLY A 91 22.30 3.55 3.29
C GLY A 91 21.07 4.17 2.61
N ILE A 92 20.98 4.08 1.28
CA ILE A 92 19.82 4.51 0.50
C ILE A 92 18.59 3.66 0.85
N GLY A 93 18.71 2.33 0.80
CA GLY A 93 17.64 1.40 1.12
C GLY A 93 17.10 1.58 2.54
N GLY A 94 17.99 1.83 3.52
CA GLY A 94 17.61 2.13 4.90
C GLY A 94 16.78 3.42 5.02
N ARG A 95 17.11 4.47 4.25
CA ARG A 95 16.32 5.71 4.22
C ARG A 95 14.95 5.53 3.59
N LEU A 96 14.87 4.81 2.46
CA LEU A 96 13.60 4.48 1.78
C LEU A 96 12.68 3.68 2.72
N THR A 97 13.22 2.64 3.34
CA THR A 97 12.50 1.81 4.33
C THR A 97 11.98 2.66 5.48
N ARG A 98 12.81 3.58 6.01
CA ARG A 98 12.38 4.47 7.09
C ARG A 98 11.24 5.39 6.66
N MET A 99 11.27 5.92 5.44
CA MET A 99 10.20 6.75 4.88
C MET A 99 8.89 5.96 4.71
N MET A 100 8.96 4.68 4.31
CA MET A 100 7.78 3.80 4.24
C MET A 100 7.19 3.54 5.63
N GLN A 101 8.03 3.26 6.63
CA GLN A 101 7.61 3.03 8.01
C GLN A 101 6.96 4.27 8.64
N THR A 102 7.39 5.47 8.25
CA THR A 102 6.84 6.74 8.72
C THR A 102 5.90 7.40 7.71
N ALA A 103 5.35 6.66 6.73
CA ALA A 103 4.54 7.23 5.64
C ALA A 103 3.35 8.08 6.13
N ASP A 104 2.77 7.76 7.29
CA ASP A 104 1.69 8.55 7.89
C ASP A 104 2.14 9.96 8.31
N ASP A 105 3.42 10.18 8.61
CA ASP A 105 3.97 11.51 8.89
C ASP A 105 4.14 12.36 7.62
N TRP A 106 4.40 11.71 6.49
CA TRP A 106 4.60 12.36 5.19
C TRP A 106 3.28 12.64 4.47
N CYS A 107 2.26 11.82 4.70
CA CYS A 107 0.96 11.91 4.05
C CYS A 107 -0.12 12.60 4.91
N LYS A 108 0.28 13.50 5.83
CA LYS A 108 -0.66 14.29 6.65
C LYS A 108 -1.46 15.25 5.77
N LEU A 109 -2.76 15.35 6.04
CA LEU A 109 -3.59 16.42 5.49
C LEU A 109 -3.21 17.77 6.14
N PRO A 110 -3.49 18.90 5.47
CA PRO A 110 -3.29 20.21 6.07
C PRO A 110 -4.17 20.40 7.33
N PRO A 111 -3.72 21.22 8.30
CA PRO A 111 -4.32 21.31 9.65
C PRO A 111 -5.83 21.62 9.67
N ASN A 112 -6.34 22.27 8.64
CA ASN A 112 -7.75 22.61 8.47
C ASN A 112 -8.66 21.40 8.15
N ALA A 113 -8.09 20.24 7.81
CA ALA A 113 -8.83 18.99 7.64
C ALA A 113 -8.78 18.08 8.88
N GLN A 114 -7.87 18.31 9.83
CA GLN A 114 -7.76 17.53 11.08
C GLN A 114 -8.98 17.70 11.99
N ASN A 115 -9.62 18.88 11.99
CA ASN A 115 -10.79 19.19 12.83
C ASN A 115 -12.06 18.41 12.47
N PHE A 116 -12.02 17.62 11.40
CA PHE A 116 -13.11 16.75 10.96
C PHE A 116 -12.88 15.27 11.36
N ILE A 117 -11.86 14.96 12.17
CA ILE A 117 -11.55 13.58 12.55
C ILE A 117 -11.81 13.40 14.05
N PRO A 118 -12.90 12.74 14.48
CA PRO A 118 -13.00 12.28 15.86
C PRO A 118 -11.94 11.20 16.09
N SER A 119 -11.37 11.15 17.30
CA SER A 119 -10.49 10.08 17.75
C SER A 119 -11.12 8.72 17.43
N ARG A 120 -10.31 7.75 16.99
CA ARG A 120 -10.70 6.34 16.77
C ARG A 120 -11.42 5.81 18.02
N GLU A 121 -12.73 5.98 18.11
CA GLU A 121 -13.57 5.14 18.94
C GLU A 121 -13.95 3.91 18.12
N SER A 122 -13.75 2.77 18.78
CA SER A 122 -13.88 1.41 18.29
C SER A 122 -15.05 1.20 17.34
N THR A 123 -14.75 0.77 16.12
CA THR A 123 -15.73 0.07 15.27
C THR A 123 -16.41 -1.02 16.12
N PRO A 124 -17.75 -1.11 16.17
CA PRO A 124 -18.43 -2.21 16.84
C PRO A 124 -17.94 -3.52 16.23
N GLN A 125 -17.35 -4.39 17.06
CA GLN A 125 -17.03 -5.75 16.64
C GLN A 125 -18.34 -6.43 16.27
N THR A 126 -18.50 -6.77 15.00
CA THR A 126 -19.51 -7.74 14.58
C THR A 126 -19.22 -9.06 15.32
N PRO A 127 -20.23 -9.69 15.97
CA PRO A 127 -19.99 -10.88 16.76
C PRO A 127 -19.50 -12.01 15.84
N LYS A 128 -18.34 -12.60 16.20
CA LYS A 128 -17.82 -13.80 15.55
C LYS A 128 -18.84 -14.93 15.69
N PRO A 129 -19.14 -15.70 14.63
CA PRO A 129 -19.99 -16.88 14.77
C PRO A 129 -19.30 -17.89 15.68
N THR A 130 -19.98 -18.24 16.76
CA THR A 130 -19.53 -19.24 17.74
C THR A 130 -19.57 -20.61 17.08
N ALA A 131 -18.41 -21.19 16.78
CA ALA A 131 -18.30 -22.57 16.31
C ALA A 131 -18.61 -23.51 17.49
N ASN A 132 -19.88 -23.93 17.59
CA ASN A 132 -20.29 -25.06 18.42
C ASN A 132 -20.99 -26.09 17.53
N THR A 133 -20.21 -27.04 17.02
CA THR A 133 -20.74 -28.38 16.71
C THR A 133 -19.69 -29.39 17.13
N HIS A 134 -19.94 -30.03 18.28
CA HIS A 134 -19.21 -31.20 18.73
C HIS A 134 -19.28 -32.29 17.66
N LEU A 135 -18.11 -32.71 17.20
CA LEU A 135 -17.89 -33.92 16.44
C LEU A 135 -18.12 -35.12 17.38
N THR A 136 -19.22 -35.85 17.20
CA THR A 136 -19.33 -37.23 17.72
C THR A 136 -19.61 -38.18 16.57
N SER A 137 -18.64 -39.06 16.38
CA SER A 137 -18.56 -40.22 15.50
C SER A 137 -19.78 -41.14 15.58
N ARG A 138 -20.32 -41.52 14.41
CA ARG A 138 -20.96 -42.83 14.23
C ARG A 138 -21.02 -43.25 12.77
N THR A 139 -20.01 -44.01 12.37
CA THR A 139 -20.03 -44.89 11.19
C THR A 139 -21.15 -45.92 11.38
N LYS A 140 -22.12 -45.97 10.48
CA LYS A 140 -23.01 -47.13 10.32
C LYS A 140 -22.88 -47.65 8.90
N ALA A 141 -22.43 -48.89 8.82
CA ALA A 141 -22.30 -49.71 7.64
C ALA A 141 -23.65 -49.91 6.94
N VAL A 142 -23.65 -49.82 5.61
CA VAL A 142 -24.76 -50.24 4.74
C VAL A 142 -24.41 -51.63 4.22
N THR A 143 -25.08 -52.63 4.78
CA THR A 143 -25.07 -54.03 4.32
C THR A 143 -26.19 -54.22 3.31
N SER A 144 -25.84 -54.68 2.11
CA SER A 144 -26.76 -55.04 1.03
C SER A 144 -27.33 -56.45 1.23
N PRO A 145 -28.64 -56.71 1.01
CA PRO A 145 -29.14 -58.07 0.89
C PRO A 145 -29.48 -58.44 -0.56
N ARG A 146 -28.78 -59.49 -0.98
CA ARG A 146 -29.00 -60.37 -2.13
C ARG A 146 -30.39 -61.03 -2.04
N GLN A 147 -31.17 -61.00 -3.13
CA GLN A 147 -32.34 -61.87 -3.31
C GLN A 147 -32.30 -62.59 -4.65
N ALA A 148 -32.34 -63.91 -4.57
CA ALA A 148 -32.84 -64.92 -5.51
C ALA A 148 -33.02 -66.21 -4.67
N PRO A 149 -33.80 -67.23 -5.08
CA PRO A 149 -34.68 -67.37 -6.24
C PRO A 149 -36.08 -67.93 -5.89
N SER A 150 -37.00 -67.95 -6.87
CA SER A 150 -37.93 -69.05 -7.18
C SER A 150 -38.45 -68.87 -8.60
#